data_AF-V4K761-F1
#
_entry.id   AF-V4K761-F1
#
_cell.length_a   1.000
_cell.length_b   1.000
_cell.length_c   1.000
_cell.angle_alpha   90.00
_cell.angle_beta   90.00
_cell.angle_gamma   90.00
#
_symmetry.space_group_name_H-M   'P 1'
#
loop_
_entity.id
_entity.type
_entity.pdbx_description
1 polymer ?
#
loop_
_entity_poly.entity_id
_entity_poly.type
_entity_poly.pdbx_seq_one_letter_code
_entity_poly.pdbx_strand_id
1 'polypeptide(L)'
;MLFDERPKERREDLFDREAELAAIMDNINRPLLVLSGVRRIGKTSLLLVALNELGHDYILIDAGELKANYGRRDLYSLLSKALSSRLSRLADVLKGVRASTYGQLRRDKLEGRDYI
;
A
#
# COMPACT_ATOMS: atom_id res chain seq x y z
N MET A 1 2.69 -16.72 -14.21
CA MET A 1 1.97 -17.65 -15.11
C MET A 1 0.50 -17.27 -15.17
N LEU A 2 -0.11 -17.35 -16.36
CA LEU A 2 -1.51 -16.97 -16.63
C LEU A 2 -2.52 -17.65 -15.68
N PHE A 3 -2.34 -18.94 -15.40
CA PHE A 3 -3.26 -19.73 -14.58
C PHE A 3 -2.90 -19.84 -13.09
N ASP A 4 -1.92 -19.05 -12.61
CA ASP A 4 -1.64 -18.95 -11.17
C ASP A 4 -2.85 -18.38 -10.41
N GLU A 5 -3.24 -18.98 -9.29
CA GLU A 5 -4.34 -18.52 -8.45
C GLU A 5 -4.01 -17.24 -7.68
N ARG A 6 -2.72 -16.92 -7.51
CA ARG A 6 -2.26 -15.72 -6.83
C ARG A 6 -2.53 -14.48 -7.70
N PRO A 7 -2.70 -13.30 -7.07
CA PRO A 7 -2.74 -12.04 -7.79
C PRO A 7 -1.54 -11.89 -8.72
N LYS A 8 -1.77 -11.38 -9.94
CA LYS A 8 -0.72 -11.19 -10.94
C LYS A 8 0.09 -9.94 -10.61
N GLU A 9 1.37 -10.00 -10.86
CA GLU A 9 2.31 -8.88 -10.62
C GLU A 9 2.99 -8.38 -11.90
N ARG A 10 2.85 -9.11 -13.01
CA ARG A 10 3.49 -8.81 -14.30
C ARG A 10 2.43 -8.66 -15.38
N ARG A 11 2.60 -7.68 -16.29
CA ARG A 11 1.66 -7.41 -17.38
C ARG A 11 1.41 -8.64 -18.26
N GLU A 12 2.45 -9.41 -18.57
CA GLU A 12 2.36 -10.65 -19.36
C GLU A 12 1.43 -11.71 -18.74
N ASP A 13 1.16 -11.64 -17.43
CA ASP A 13 0.28 -12.56 -16.72
C ASP A 13 -1.17 -12.03 -16.58
N LEU A 14 -1.43 -10.79 -17.00
CA LEU A 14 -2.72 -10.10 -16.91
C LEU A 14 -3.45 -10.19 -18.27
N PHE A 15 -4.58 -10.90 -18.30
CA PHE A 15 -5.33 -11.15 -19.54
C PHE A 15 -6.39 -10.08 -19.81
N ASP A 16 -6.34 -9.43 -20.98
CA ASP A 16 -7.40 -8.58 -21.54
C ASP A 16 -7.86 -7.47 -20.57
N ARG A 17 -6.89 -6.68 -20.09
CA ARG A 17 -7.10 -5.56 -19.13
C ARG A 17 -6.30 -4.31 -19.48
N GLU A 18 -5.87 -4.21 -20.72
CA GLU A 18 -5.00 -3.16 -21.24
C GLU A 18 -5.67 -1.78 -21.10
N ALA A 19 -6.98 -1.71 -21.35
CA ALA A 19 -7.76 -0.48 -21.22
C ALA A 19 -7.84 -0.01 -19.75
N GLU A 20 -8.13 -0.90 -18.80
CA GLU A 20 -8.18 -0.54 -17.39
C GLU A 20 -6.80 -0.19 -16.84
N LEU A 21 -5.76 -0.89 -17.29
CA LEU A 21 -4.38 -0.59 -16.91
C LEU A 21 -3.99 0.81 -17.38
N ALA A 22 -4.27 1.15 -18.65
CA ALA A 22 -4.04 2.48 -19.19
C ALA A 22 -4.82 3.56 -18.41
N ALA A 23 -6.09 3.29 -18.08
CA ALA A 23 -6.91 4.22 -17.30
C ALA A 23 -6.32 4.52 -15.91
N ILE A 24 -5.68 3.54 -15.25
CA ILE A 24 -4.96 3.75 -13.99
C ILE A 24 -3.73 4.64 -14.23
N MET A 25 -2.91 4.34 -15.25
CA MET A 25 -1.70 5.11 -15.56
C MET A 25 -2.00 6.58 -15.83
N ASP A 26 -3.03 6.86 -16.64
CA ASP A 26 -3.41 8.21 -17.03
C ASP A 26 -3.99 9.02 -15.86
N ASN A 27 -4.48 8.34 -14.81
CA ASN A 27 -5.16 8.98 -13.69
C ASN A 27 -4.45 8.79 -12.35
N ILE A 28 -3.22 8.28 -12.32
CA ILE A 28 -2.51 7.99 -11.06
C ILE A 28 -2.29 9.24 -10.19
N ASN A 29 -2.19 10.42 -10.82
CA ASN A 29 -2.02 11.70 -10.14
C ASN A 29 -3.33 12.31 -9.61
N ARG A 30 -4.46 11.62 -9.78
CA ARG A 30 -5.73 12.04 -9.17
C ARG A 30 -5.68 11.78 -7.66
N PRO A 31 -6.25 12.65 -6.81
CA PRO A 31 -6.24 12.47 -5.35
C PRO A 31 -6.90 11.16 -4.88
N LEU A 32 -7.82 10.61 -5.68
CA LEU A 32 -8.52 9.38 -5.40
C LEU A 32 -8.87 8.67 -6.70
N LEU A 33 -8.54 7.38 -6.76
CA LEU A 33 -8.93 6.48 -7.83
C LEU A 33 -9.59 5.24 -7.20
N VAL A 34 -10.76 4.85 -7.72
CA VAL A 34 -11.55 3.74 -7.18
C VAL A 34 -11.59 2.59 -8.18
N LEU A 35 -11.08 1.44 -7.76
CA LEU A 35 -11.13 0.18 -8.51
C LEU A 35 -12.34 -0.65 -8.05
N SER A 36 -13.45 -0.57 -8.78
CA SER A 36 -14.69 -1.29 -8.47
C SER A 36 -14.89 -2.54 -9.33
N GLY A 37 -15.72 -3.48 -8.85
CA GLY A 37 -16.12 -4.67 -9.61
C GLY A 37 -16.41 -5.88 -8.73
N VAL A 38 -16.86 -6.98 -9.33
CA VAL A 38 -17.26 -8.23 -8.64
C VAL A 38 -16.08 -8.90 -7.93
N ARG A 39 -16.34 -9.69 -6.88
CA ARG A 39 -15.31 -10.51 -6.22
C ARG A 39 -14.67 -11.46 -7.24
N ARG A 40 -13.35 -11.68 -7.13
CA ARG A 40 -12.55 -12.51 -8.06
C ARG A 40 -12.43 -12.01 -9.51
N ILE A 41 -12.84 -10.78 -9.81
CA ILE A 41 -12.67 -10.20 -11.16
C ILE A 41 -11.22 -9.84 -11.52
N GLY A 42 -10.29 -9.88 -10.54
CA GLY A 42 -8.86 -9.57 -10.77
C GLY A 42 -8.41 -8.16 -10.38
N LYS A 43 -9.19 -7.41 -9.58
CA LYS A 43 -8.83 -6.05 -9.13
C LYS A 43 -7.44 -5.96 -8.48
N THR A 44 -7.11 -6.89 -7.58
CA THR A 44 -5.80 -6.92 -6.92
C THR A 44 -4.67 -7.14 -7.91
N SER A 45 -4.85 -8.05 -8.87
CA SER A 45 -3.88 -8.29 -9.95
C SER A 45 -3.65 -7.01 -10.78
N LEU A 46 -4.74 -6.36 -11.20
CA LEU A 46 -4.65 -5.12 -11.97
C LEU A 46 -3.91 -4.01 -11.21
N LEU A 47 -4.22 -3.83 -9.92
CA LEU A 47 -3.53 -2.86 -9.06
C LEU A 47 -2.04 -3.17 -8.93
N LEU A 48 -1.67 -4.43 -8.66
CA LEU A 48 -0.27 -4.82 -8.47
C LEU A 48 0.54 -4.65 -9.76
N VAL A 49 0.00 -5.05 -10.90
CA VAL A 49 0.61 -4.83 -12.21
C VAL A 49 0.82 -3.33 -12.46
N ALA A 50 -0.19 -2.50 -12.22
CA ALA A 50 -0.08 -1.05 -12.40
C ALA A 50 1.01 -0.43 -11.51
N LEU A 51 1.03 -0.78 -10.22
CA LEU A 51 2.03 -0.28 -9.28
C LEU A 51 3.46 -0.70 -9.66
N ASN A 52 3.65 -1.93 -10.13
CA ASN A 52 4.96 -2.42 -10.57
C ASN A 52 5.45 -1.71 -11.83
N GLU A 53 4.57 -1.37 -12.76
CA GLU A 53 4.93 -0.64 -13.98
C GLU A 53 5.20 0.85 -13.76
N LEU A 54 4.48 1.48 -12.83
CA LEU A 54 4.72 2.88 -12.46
C LEU A 54 6.09 3.08 -11.81
N GLY A 55 6.59 2.06 -11.10
CA GLY A 55 7.85 2.14 -10.36
C GLY A 55 7.85 3.17 -9.23
N HIS A 56 6.67 3.68 -8.83
CA HIS A 56 6.53 4.61 -7.72
C HIS A 56 6.64 3.88 -6.37
N ASP A 57 7.11 4.59 -5.35
CA ASP A 57 6.97 4.11 -3.99
C ASP A 57 5.51 4.16 -3.56
N TYR A 58 5.03 3.05 -3.00
CA TYR A 58 3.66 2.93 -2.51
C TYR A 58 3.61 2.14 -1.20
N ILE A 59 2.53 2.35 -0.46
CA ILE A 59 2.17 1.54 0.70
C ILE A 59 0.90 0.77 0.35
N LEU A 60 1.01 -0.56 0.29
CA LEU A 60 -0.13 -1.43 0.06
C LEU A 60 -0.72 -1.88 1.41
N ILE A 61 -1.99 -1.60 1.62
CA ILE A 61 -2.72 -1.97 2.83
C ILE A 61 -3.84 -2.94 2.44
N ASP A 62 -3.69 -4.21 2.82
CA ASP A 62 -4.73 -5.21 2.61
C ASP A 62 -5.69 -5.22 3.80
N ALA A 63 -6.80 -4.49 3.68
CA ALA A 63 -7.86 -4.48 4.66
C ALA A 63 -8.63 -5.81 4.75
N GLY A 64 -8.43 -6.75 3.80
CA GLY A 64 -8.97 -8.10 3.87
C GLY A 64 -8.40 -8.93 5.02
N GLU A 65 -7.25 -8.54 5.60
CA GLU A 65 -6.69 -9.15 6.81
C GLU A 65 -7.49 -8.77 8.07
N LEU A 66 -8.33 -7.73 8.03
CA LEU A 66 -9.09 -7.27 9.19
C LEU A 66 -10.30 -8.17 9.45
N LYS A 67 -10.51 -8.50 10.73
CA LYS A 67 -11.74 -9.17 11.19
C LYS A 67 -12.94 -8.24 11.02
N ALA A 68 -14.14 -8.79 10.83
CA ALA A 68 -15.36 -7.99 10.64
C ALA A 68 -15.60 -6.93 11.73
N ASN A 69 -15.21 -7.22 12.97
CA ASN A 69 -15.33 -6.31 14.13
C ASN A 69 -13.96 -5.79 14.59
N TYR A 70 -13.11 -5.37 13.65
CA TYR A 70 -11.79 -4.85 13.99
C TYR A 70 -11.89 -3.56 14.82
N GLY A 71 -11.03 -3.43 15.83
CA GLY A 71 -10.92 -2.23 16.64
C GLY A 71 -9.87 -1.26 16.10
N ARG A 72 -9.77 -0.08 16.75
CA ARG A 72 -8.71 0.90 16.46
C ARG A 72 -7.31 0.30 16.55
N ARG A 73 -7.07 -0.59 17.51
CA ARG A 73 -5.76 -1.26 17.69
C ARG A 73 -5.39 -2.10 16.47
N ASP A 74 -6.35 -2.83 15.91
CA ASP A 74 -6.11 -3.68 14.73
C ASP A 74 -5.79 -2.83 13.50
N LEU A 75 -6.53 -1.73 13.30
CA LEU A 75 -6.24 -0.76 12.24
C LEU A 75 -4.85 -0.14 12.40
N TYR A 76 -4.48 0.31 13.60
CA TYR A 76 -3.15 0.87 13.85
C TYR A 76 -2.05 -0.17 13.63
N SER A 77 -2.28 -1.42 14.01
CA SER A 77 -1.34 -2.52 13.77
C SER A 77 -1.15 -2.75 12.27
N LEU A 78 -2.23 -2.81 11.49
CA LEU A 78 -2.19 -2.97 10.03
C LEU A 78 -1.41 -1.83 9.36
N LEU A 79 -1.72 -0.59 9.73
CA LEU A 79 -1.03 0.59 9.20
C LEU A 79 0.45 0.59 9.58
N SER A 80 0.77 0.27 10.83
CA SER A 80 2.16 0.23 11.32
C SER A 80 2.96 -0.84 10.58
N LYS A 81 2.39 -2.04 10.38
CA LYS A 81 3.02 -3.13 9.62
C LYS A 81 3.30 -2.68 8.18
N ALA A 82 2.33 -2.06 7.52
CA ALA A 82 2.48 -1.60 6.14
C ALA A 82 3.55 -0.50 6.01
N LEU A 83 3.55 0.49 6.92
CA LEU A 83 4.53 1.57 6.96
C LEU A 83 5.95 1.06 7.25
N SER A 84 6.12 0.25 8.29
CA SER A 84 7.42 -0.30 8.69
C SER A 84 8.08 -1.11 7.57
N SER A 85 7.29 -1.84 6.78
CA SER A 85 7.80 -2.68 5.67
C SER A 85 8.49 -1.88 4.55
N ARG A 86 8.22 -0.58 4.44
CA ARG A 86 8.74 0.32 3.40
C ARG A 86 9.47 1.53 3.98
N LEU A 87 9.65 1.59 5.31
CA LEU A 87 10.12 2.78 6.02
C LEU A 87 11.54 3.18 5.63
N SER A 88 12.40 2.22 5.29
CA SER A 88 13.76 2.53 4.80
C SER A 88 13.76 3.25 3.46
N ARG A 89 12.76 3.01 2.59
CA ARG A 89 12.58 3.70 1.31
C ARG A 89 11.86 5.04 1.50
N LEU A 90 10.88 5.08 2.39
CA LEU A 90 10.14 6.29 2.75
C LEU A 90 10.92 7.23 3.67
N ALA A 91 12.02 6.78 4.29
CA ALA A 91 12.84 7.59 5.18
C ALA A 91 13.30 8.88 4.47
N ASP A 92 13.62 8.80 3.18
CA ASP A 92 14.03 9.97 2.40
C ASP A 92 12.87 10.96 2.15
N VAL A 93 11.65 10.45 1.98
CA VAL A 93 10.43 11.27 1.88
C VAL A 93 10.09 11.90 3.24
N LEU A 94 10.24 11.14 4.32
CA LEU A 94 9.94 11.58 5.68
C LEU A 94 10.99 12.54 6.25
N LYS A 95 12.25 12.54 5.75
CA LYS A 95 13.28 13.52 6.13
C LYS A 95 12.86 14.96 5.86
N GLY A 96 11.99 15.20 4.86
CA GLY A 96 11.45 16.53 4.55
C GLY A 96 10.24 16.93 5.42
N VAL A 97 9.65 15.97 6.13
CA VAL A 97 8.48 16.20 6.98
C VAL A 97 8.94 16.62 8.36
N ARG A 98 8.79 17.91 8.70
CA ARG A 98 8.95 18.38 10.08
C ARG A 98 7.85 17.74 10.93
N ALA A 99 8.21 16.72 11.71
CA ALA A 99 7.33 16.13 12.70
C ALA A 99 6.92 17.22 13.70
N SER A 100 5.65 17.65 13.66
CA SER A 100 5.08 18.49 14.70
C SER A 100 4.43 17.57 15.73
N THR A 101 4.98 17.53 16.94
CA THR A 101 4.41 16.76 18.03
C THR A 101 3.17 17.50 18.55
N TYR A 102 1.98 17.12 18.09
CA TYR A 102 0.72 17.53 18.73
C TYR A 102 0.39 16.53 19.85
N GLY A 103 0.87 16.84 21.05
CA GLY A 103 0.57 16.09 22.27
C GLY A 103 1.75 16.11 23.23
N GLN A 104 1.48 16.29 24.52
CA GLN A 104 2.46 16.10 25.61
C GLN A 104 2.88 14.62 25.69
N LEU A 105 3.65 14.13 24.72
CA LEU A 105 4.50 12.97 24.95
C LEU A 105 5.73 13.49 25.68
N ARG A 106 5.87 13.11 26.96
CA ARG A 106 7.11 13.35 27.71
C ARG A 106 8.29 12.87 26.86
N ARG A 107 9.23 13.78 26.64
CA ARG A 107 10.46 13.65 25.83
C ARG A 107 11.47 12.62 26.35
N ASP A 108 11.10 11.77 27.28
CA ASP A 108 12.03 10.84 27.91
C ASP A 108 11.92 9.49 27.20
N LYS A 109 12.97 9.15 26.44
CA LYS A 109 13.20 7.93 25.64
C LYS A 109 12.74 7.98 24.19
N LEU A 110 13.46 8.80 23.42
CA LEU A 110 13.79 8.44 22.04
C LEU A 110 15.34 8.38 21.91
N GLU A 111 15.95 7.66 22.85
CA GLU A 111 17.32 7.16 22.71
C GLU A 111 17.27 5.64 22.73
N GLY A 112 17.72 5.05 21.62
CA GLY A 112 18.30 3.72 21.52
C GLY A 112 17.50 2.58 22.15
N ARG A 113 16.64 1.94 21.35
CA ARG A 113 16.56 0.47 21.37
C ARG A 113 16.48 -0.04 19.94
N ASP A 114 17.60 -0.61 19.51
CA ASP A 114 17.68 -1.58 18.43
C ASP A 114 16.61 -2.65 18.65
N TYR A 115 15.75 -2.84 17.65
CA TYR A 115 14.88 -4.00 17.56
C TYR A 115 15.56 -4.98 16.59
N ILE A 116 16.21 -5.99 17.17
CA ILE A 116 16.50 -7.27 16.52
C ILE A 116 15.20 -8.07 16.46
#